data_AF-A0A6J1A6N2-F1
#
_entry.id   AF-A0A6J1A6N2-F1
#
_cell.length_a   1.000
_cell.length_b   1.000
_cell.length_c   1.000
_cell.angle_alpha   90.00
_cell.angle_beta   90.00
_cell.angle_gamma   90.00
#
_symmetry.space_group_name_H-M   'P 1'
#
loop_
_entity.id
_entity.type
_entity.pdbx_description
1 polymer ?
#
loop_
_entity_poly.entity_id
_entity_poly.type
_entity_poly.pdbx_seq_one_letter_code
_entity_poly.pdbx_strand_id
1 'polypeptide(L)'
;MALLPPTSLVFTVRRHEPELVVPAKPTPRESKLLSDIDDQEGHRFQIRGIHFYRFKPSMQGKDPACIIKEALAKTLVFYYPYAGRLREGPNRKLVVDCTGEGVLFVQADADVTLDQFGDSLHPPFPCYKELLYEVPGSNEILNCPLLQIQVTSLKCGGFIFAHRFNHTMSDAVGLIQFMCAMGEMARGALAPSTPPVWERHLLNARHSPLITCVHDEYDNATITNGIKMPDNLLHRSFFFGPTQISALRRFVPHNLRCSTFDIVTACLWRCRTKALKLGPNDDVRFICIVNVRSKFNPPLPSGFYGNALGYPAALTTAGQLCQNPMEYAIELVRQAKAKITEEYMKSTADLMVIRGRPNVNTVRSFLGSDLTRAKFREVDFGWGEAEFGGPAYGGDIISFYIPSKNKEGEGGIVVPVCLPAPVMESFVKELDGILSNGEAATGVENEILSKDEVVAGVENGILSKDEAAAGVESEILSKDKAAAGAENGILSEDKTTRVGRNFN
;
A
#
# COMPACT_ATOMS: atom_id res chain seq x y z
N MET A 1 -20.82 -1.77 2.11
CA MET A 1 -19.45 -2.24 1.79
C MET A 1 -18.84 -1.42 0.67
N ALA A 2 -19.49 -1.31 -0.50
CA ALA A 2 -19.15 -0.23 -1.42
C ALA A 2 -19.32 1.10 -0.69
N LEU A 3 -18.25 1.88 -0.62
CA LEU A 3 -18.34 3.24 -0.11
C LEU A 3 -19.12 4.05 -1.14
N LEU A 4 -19.96 4.97 -0.64
CA LEU A 4 -20.68 5.87 -1.52
C LEU A 4 -19.66 6.58 -2.41
N PRO A 5 -19.99 6.82 -3.69
CA PRO A 5 -19.15 7.68 -4.51
C PRO A 5 -18.96 9.00 -3.75
N PRO A 6 -17.79 9.65 -3.93
CA PRO A 6 -17.51 10.89 -3.22
C PRO A 6 -18.68 11.85 -3.41
N THR A 7 -19.00 12.62 -2.37
CA THR A 7 -20.00 13.69 -2.45
C THR A 7 -19.77 14.52 -3.71
N SER A 8 -20.83 15.13 -4.24
CA SER A 8 -20.77 16.12 -5.34
C SER A 8 -20.06 17.41 -4.93
N LEU A 9 -19.06 17.29 -4.04
CA LEU A 9 -18.26 18.36 -3.50
C LEU A 9 -17.41 18.95 -4.61
N VAL A 10 -17.78 20.17 -4.98
CA VAL A 10 -17.06 21.00 -5.93
C VAL A 10 -16.52 22.20 -5.17
N PHE A 11 -15.23 22.47 -5.34
CA PHE A 11 -14.57 23.66 -4.80
C PHE A 11 -13.45 24.08 -5.75
N THR A 12 -13.03 25.33 -5.64
CA THR A 12 -11.94 25.89 -6.44
C THR A 12 -10.66 25.89 -5.61
N VAL A 13 -9.53 25.60 -6.27
CA VAL A 13 -8.19 25.74 -5.72
C VAL A 13 -7.50 26.93 -6.37
N ARG A 14 -7.16 27.94 -5.59
CA ARG A 14 -6.34 29.08 -6.03
C ARG A 14 -4.86 28.74 -5.80
N ARG A 15 -4.07 28.77 -6.86
CA ARG A 15 -2.65 28.38 -6.83
C ARG A 15 -1.76 29.61 -6.93
N HIS A 16 -0.65 29.56 -6.22
CA HIS A 16 0.48 30.46 -6.43
C HIS A 16 1.32 29.96 -7.61
N GLU A 17 2.23 30.81 -8.10
CA GLU A 17 3.16 30.40 -9.15
C GLU A 17 4.03 29.22 -8.69
N PRO A 18 4.16 28.16 -9.53
CA PRO A 18 5.08 27.06 -9.23
C PRO A 18 6.52 27.54 -9.15
N GLU A 19 7.28 27.00 -8.21
CA GLU A 19 8.68 27.35 -8.00
C GLU A 19 9.55 26.11 -7.73
N LEU A 20 10.86 26.23 -7.92
CA LEU A 20 11.81 25.17 -7.61
C LEU A 20 12.43 25.38 -6.23
N VAL A 21 12.28 24.37 -5.37
CA VAL A 21 12.92 24.33 -4.05
C VAL A 21 14.23 23.56 -4.16
N VAL A 22 15.33 24.31 -4.03
CA VAL A 22 16.70 23.79 -4.11
C VAL A 22 17.20 23.28 -2.75
N PRO A 23 18.23 22.42 -2.71
CA PRO A 23 18.86 22.04 -1.46
C PRO A 23 19.37 23.25 -0.66
N ALA A 24 19.18 23.24 0.67
CA ALA A 24 19.55 24.34 1.57
C ALA A 24 21.07 24.57 1.69
N LYS A 25 21.88 23.62 1.21
CA LYS A 25 23.34 23.67 1.17
C LYS A 25 23.83 23.11 -0.17
N PRO A 26 25.04 23.47 -0.63
CA PRO A 26 25.64 22.84 -1.80
C PRO A 26 25.67 21.31 -1.66
N THR A 27 25.29 20.61 -2.73
CA THR A 27 25.26 19.15 -2.82
C THR A 27 26.20 18.67 -3.93
N PRO A 28 26.65 17.40 -3.91
CA PRO A 28 27.47 16.84 -4.97
C PRO A 28 26.84 16.99 -6.35
N ARG A 29 27.65 17.38 -7.33
CA ARG A 29 27.32 17.41 -8.76
C ARG A 29 27.89 16.16 -9.42
N GLU A 30 27.05 15.16 -9.61
CA GLU A 30 27.46 13.85 -10.13
C GLU A 30 26.30 13.17 -10.86
N SER A 31 26.60 12.07 -11.54
CA SER A 31 25.59 11.22 -12.16
C SER A 31 25.48 9.91 -11.38
N LYS A 32 24.26 9.55 -10.96
CA LYS A 32 24.00 8.34 -10.18
C LYS A 32 23.16 7.35 -10.97
N LEU A 33 23.71 6.17 -11.26
CA LEU A 33 23.01 5.12 -11.99
C LEU A 33 21.87 4.53 -11.14
N LEU A 34 20.71 4.36 -11.77
CA LEU A 34 19.61 3.57 -11.21
C LEU A 34 19.92 2.07 -11.31
N SER A 35 19.25 1.25 -10.49
CA SER A 35 19.39 -0.20 -10.56
C SER A 35 18.68 -0.77 -11.79
N ASP A 36 18.89 -2.04 -12.12
CA ASP A 36 18.11 -2.68 -13.19
C ASP A 36 16.66 -2.97 -12.75
N ILE A 37 16.41 -3.01 -11.43
CA ILE A 37 15.05 -3.10 -10.86
C ILE A 37 14.31 -1.77 -10.88
N ASP A 38 15.00 -0.64 -10.69
CA ASP A 38 14.40 0.71 -10.80
C ASP A 38 14.04 1.09 -12.24
N ASP A 39 14.82 0.57 -13.18
CA ASP A 39 14.82 0.94 -14.59
C ASP A 39 13.75 0.20 -15.41
N GLN A 40 12.86 -0.54 -14.75
CA GLN A 40 11.78 -1.28 -15.42
C GLN A 40 10.86 -0.33 -16.20
N GLU A 41 10.42 -0.76 -17.38
CA GLU A 41 9.45 0.02 -18.19
C GLU A 41 8.18 0.32 -17.39
N GLY A 42 7.72 -0.66 -16.61
CA GLY A 42 6.55 -0.53 -15.74
C GLY A 42 6.70 0.51 -14.62
N HIS A 43 7.90 1.05 -14.34
CA HIS A 43 8.12 2.11 -13.34
C HIS A 43 8.28 3.51 -13.95
N ARG A 44 8.26 3.64 -15.29
CA ARG A 44 8.43 4.91 -15.99
C ARG A 44 7.12 5.70 -16.04
N PHE A 45 6.57 5.98 -14.86
CA PHE A 45 5.38 6.80 -14.67
C PHE A 45 5.47 7.56 -13.34
N GLN A 46 4.57 8.51 -13.12
CA GLN A 46 4.51 9.25 -11.87
C GLN A 46 3.40 8.72 -10.95
N ILE A 47 3.77 8.39 -9.71
CA ILE A 47 2.83 8.02 -8.66
C ILE A 47 2.28 9.28 -8.02
N ARG A 48 0.97 9.30 -7.74
CA ARG A 48 0.26 10.42 -7.13
C ARG A 48 -0.23 10.04 -5.74
N GLY A 49 0.20 10.76 -4.71
CA GLY A 49 -0.21 10.56 -3.32
C GLY A 49 -0.77 11.83 -2.70
N ILE A 50 -1.59 11.65 -1.67
CA ILE A 50 -2.28 12.73 -0.98
C ILE A 50 -2.37 12.43 0.52
N HIS A 51 -2.19 13.46 1.33
CA HIS A 51 -2.29 13.42 2.77
C HIS A 51 -3.18 14.57 3.25
N PHE A 52 -4.08 14.28 4.19
CA PHE A 52 -5.00 15.25 4.76
C PHE A 52 -4.65 15.47 6.24
N TYR A 53 -4.43 16.72 6.62
CA TYR A 53 -4.07 17.10 7.99
C TYR A 53 -5.15 18.00 8.59
N ARG A 54 -5.59 17.66 9.81
CA ARG A 54 -6.47 18.54 10.59
C ARG A 54 -5.72 19.76 11.10
N PHE A 55 -6.47 20.81 11.36
CA PHE A 55 -5.99 21.93 12.15
C PHE A 55 -5.53 21.43 13.52
N LYS A 56 -4.40 21.97 13.99
CA LYS A 56 -3.85 21.70 15.32
C LYS A 56 -3.66 23.02 16.06
N PRO A 57 -4.29 23.22 17.25
CA PRO A 57 -4.19 24.47 18.00
C PRO A 57 -2.75 24.92 18.29
N SER A 58 -1.84 23.98 18.57
CA SER A 58 -0.42 24.30 18.80
C SER A 58 0.31 24.88 17.58
N MET A 59 -0.27 24.75 16.39
CA MET A 59 0.27 25.25 15.12
C MET A 59 -0.50 26.48 14.62
N GLN A 60 -1.33 27.11 15.47
CA GLN A 60 -2.06 28.32 15.09
C GLN A 60 -1.12 29.43 14.61
N GLY A 61 -1.49 30.08 13.49
CA GLY A 61 -0.70 31.14 12.87
C GLY A 61 0.54 30.67 12.12
N LYS A 62 0.81 29.35 12.04
CA LYS A 62 1.88 28.79 11.22
C LYS A 62 1.36 28.48 9.81
N ASP A 63 2.12 28.87 8.80
CA ASP A 63 1.85 28.51 7.41
C ASP A 63 2.46 27.13 7.09
N PRO A 64 1.64 26.10 6.81
CA PRO A 64 2.14 24.78 6.47
C PRO A 64 2.98 24.77 5.18
N ALA A 65 2.65 25.59 4.18
CA ALA A 65 3.40 25.64 2.92
C ALA A 65 4.82 26.15 3.17
N CYS A 66 4.97 27.22 3.95
CA CYS A 66 6.27 27.78 4.34
C CYS A 66 7.12 26.76 5.11
N ILE A 67 6.56 26.11 6.13
CA ILE A 67 7.28 25.10 6.95
C ILE A 67 7.72 23.91 6.10
N ILE A 68 6.83 23.36 5.27
CA ILE A 68 7.13 22.19 4.44
C ILE A 68 8.16 22.54 3.36
N LYS A 69 8.09 23.75 2.79
CA LYS A 69 9.06 24.25 1.82
C LYS A 69 10.46 24.35 2.43
N GLU A 70 10.58 24.91 3.63
CA GLU A 70 11.86 25.01 4.34
C GLU A 70 12.41 23.60 4.70
N ALA A 71 11.52 22.72 5.18
CA ALA A 71 11.87 21.35 5.50
C ALA A 71 12.36 20.57 4.27
N LEU A 72 11.69 20.74 3.12
CA LEU A 72 12.09 20.14 1.84
C LEU A 72 13.52 20.56 1.46
N ALA A 73 13.84 21.85 1.53
CA ALA A 73 15.18 22.35 1.22
C ALA A 73 16.25 21.70 2.11
N LYS A 74 15.98 21.53 3.41
CA LYS A 74 16.88 20.85 4.35
C LYS A 74 17.02 19.36 4.05
N THR A 75 15.91 18.66 3.77
CA THR A 75 15.91 17.23 3.44
C THR A 75 16.69 16.94 2.16
N LEU A 76 16.57 17.81 1.15
CA LEU A 76 17.29 17.68 -0.13
C LEU A 76 18.81 17.76 0.01
N VAL A 77 19.36 18.19 1.15
CA VAL A 77 20.82 18.06 1.39
C VAL A 77 21.23 16.59 1.52
N PHE A 78 20.40 15.78 2.17
CA PHE A 78 20.65 14.34 2.36
C PHE A 78 20.13 13.52 1.18
N TYR A 79 18.96 13.89 0.68
CA TYR A 79 18.27 13.25 -0.44
C TYR A 79 18.50 14.01 -1.75
N TYR A 80 19.73 14.50 -1.97
CA TYR A 80 20.08 15.37 -3.10
C TYR A 80 19.76 14.82 -4.50
N PRO A 81 19.71 13.49 -4.75
CA PRO A 81 19.30 13.00 -6.07
C PRO A 81 17.89 13.44 -6.48
N TYR A 82 16.96 13.67 -5.54
CA TYR A 82 15.62 14.19 -5.87
C TYR A 82 15.64 15.63 -6.42
N ALA A 83 16.70 16.40 -6.18
CA ALA A 83 16.88 17.74 -6.73
C ALA A 83 17.48 17.73 -8.16
N GLY A 84 17.81 16.55 -8.70
CA GLY A 84 18.36 16.37 -10.03
C GLY A 84 17.30 16.21 -11.12
N ARG A 85 17.75 15.67 -12.26
CA ARG A 85 16.92 15.29 -13.41
C ARG A 85 17.25 13.88 -13.84
N LEU A 86 16.24 13.13 -14.28
CA LEU A 86 16.48 11.84 -14.90
C LEU A 86 16.98 12.04 -16.32
N ARG A 87 18.06 11.34 -16.70
CA ARG A 87 18.57 11.26 -18.05
C ARG A 87 18.54 9.81 -18.52
N GLU A 88 18.44 9.63 -19.83
CA GLU A 88 18.56 8.33 -20.46
C GLU A 88 19.93 8.24 -21.15
N GLY A 89 20.70 7.23 -20.76
CA GLY A 89 21.98 6.88 -21.37
C GLY A 89 21.85 5.78 -22.43
N PRO A 90 22.99 5.22 -22.88
CA PRO A 90 23.01 4.10 -23.82
C PRO A 90 22.14 2.92 -23.33
N ASN A 91 21.56 2.18 -24.27
CA ASN A 91 20.67 1.04 -24.00
C ASN A 91 19.49 1.38 -23.07
N ARG A 92 19.01 2.62 -23.15
CA ARG A 92 17.90 3.16 -22.34
C ARG A 92 18.16 3.19 -20.83
N LYS A 93 19.42 3.03 -20.38
CA LYS A 93 19.73 2.99 -18.94
C LYS A 93 19.50 4.35 -18.30
N LEU A 94 18.70 4.39 -17.24
CA LEU A 94 18.41 5.62 -16.53
C LEU A 94 19.51 5.99 -15.54
N VAL A 95 19.82 7.29 -15.51
CA VAL A 95 20.78 7.90 -14.59
C VAL A 95 20.17 9.18 -14.04
N VAL A 96 20.39 9.44 -12.75
CA VAL A 96 20.06 10.72 -12.15
C VAL A 96 21.25 11.65 -12.36
N ASP A 97 21.06 12.69 -13.14
CA ASP A 97 21.96 13.84 -13.19
C ASP A 97 21.66 14.72 -11.98
N CYS A 98 22.51 14.63 -10.95
CA CYS A 98 22.40 15.43 -9.74
C CYS A 98 22.87 16.85 -10.02
N THR A 99 22.05 17.59 -10.77
CA THR A 99 22.08 19.05 -10.86
C THR A 99 21.75 19.62 -9.48
N GLY A 100 21.28 20.84 -9.30
CA GLY A 100 20.82 21.29 -7.97
C GLY A 100 19.47 21.92 -8.08
N GLU A 101 18.81 21.69 -9.21
CA GLU A 101 17.74 22.52 -9.70
C GLU A 101 16.51 22.40 -8.81
N GLY A 102 16.39 21.34 -8.03
CA GLY A 102 15.39 21.24 -6.98
C GLY A 102 14.12 20.53 -7.40
N VAL A 103 13.19 20.53 -6.45
CA VAL A 103 11.87 19.91 -6.52
C VAL A 103 10.83 20.96 -6.83
N LEU A 104 9.85 20.63 -7.67
CA LEU A 104 8.78 21.57 -8.03
C LEU A 104 7.78 21.70 -6.88
N PHE A 105 7.51 22.92 -6.43
CA PHE A 105 6.65 23.21 -5.28
C PHE A 105 5.54 24.19 -5.67
N VAL A 106 4.33 23.90 -5.22
CA VAL A 106 3.14 24.73 -5.45
C VAL A 106 2.43 24.99 -4.12
N GLN A 107 2.29 26.25 -3.75
CA GLN A 107 1.39 26.66 -2.67
C GLN A 107 -0.01 26.93 -3.24
N ALA A 108 -1.05 26.55 -2.50
CA ALA A 108 -2.42 26.78 -2.91
C ALA A 108 -3.36 26.99 -1.70
N ASP A 109 -4.53 27.57 -1.98
CA ASP A 109 -5.66 27.68 -1.06
C ASP A 109 -6.89 27.02 -1.69
N ALA A 110 -7.68 26.30 -0.89
CA ALA A 110 -8.95 25.74 -1.32
C ALA A 110 -10.10 26.28 -0.46
N ASP A 111 -11.20 26.67 -1.12
CA ASP A 111 -12.40 27.18 -0.44
C ASP A 111 -13.26 26.03 0.13
N VAL A 112 -12.64 25.15 0.92
CA VAL A 112 -13.27 23.95 1.47
C VAL A 112 -12.70 23.63 2.86
N THR A 113 -13.49 23.01 3.73
CA THR A 113 -13.05 22.45 5.01
C THR A 113 -12.83 20.96 4.88
N LEU A 114 -12.03 20.38 5.78
CA LEU A 114 -11.79 18.94 5.79
C LEU A 114 -13.08 18.14 5.98
N ASP A 115 -13.99 18.60 6.86
CA ASP A 115 -15.23 17.89 7.17
C ASP A 115 -16.20 17.81 5.97
N GLN A 116 -16.09 18.73 5.00
CA GLN A 116 -16.88 18.68 3.77
C GLN A 116 -16.53 17.48 2.87
N PHE A 117 -15.33 16.88 3.04
CA PHE A 117 -14.97 15.63 2.36
C PHE A 117 -15.69 14.40 2.95
N GLY A 118 -16.39 14.56 4.07
CA GLY A 118 -17.14 13.52 4.77
C GLY A 118 -16.34 12.81 5.86
N ASP A 119 -17.03 11.95 6.61
CA ASP A 119 -16.50 11.31 7.82
C ASP A 119 -15.48 10.20 7.55
N SER A 120 -15.38 9.74 6.30
CA SER A 120 -14.52 8.63 5.89
C SER A 120 -13.74 9.03 4.65
N LEU A 121 -12.49 9.46 4.82
CA LEU A 121 -11.62 9.85 3.72
C LEU A 121 -11.15 8.61 2.93
N HIS A 122 -11.47 8.55 1.65
CA HIS A 122 -10.99 7.51 0.76
C HIS A 122 -10.89 7.99 -0.69
N PRO A 123 -10.00 7.40 -1.51
CA PRO A 123 -10.01 7.65 -2.94
C PRO A 123 -11.31 7.11 -3.58
N PRO A 124 -11.73 7.65 -4.75
CA PRO A 124 -11.15 8.81 -5.40
C PRO A 124 -11.57 10.07 -4.65
N PHE A 125 -10.68 11.06 -4.47
CA PHE A 125 -11.09 12.29 -3.77
C PHE A 125 -11.86 13.25 -4.70
N PRO A 126 -12.89 13.95 -4.21
CA PRO A 126 -13.54 15.04 -4.97
C PRO A 126 -12.50 16.06 -5.42
N CYS A 127 -12.67 16.57 -6.64
CA CYS A 127 -11.75 17.56 -7.22
C CYS A 127 -10.26 17.15 -7.14
N TYR A 128 -9.92 15.85 -7.19
CA TYR A 128 -8.53 15.41 -7.02
C TYR A 128 -7.56 16.06 -8.03
N LYS A 129 -8.02 16.38 -9.24
CA LYS A 129 -7.22 17.10 -10.26
C LYS A 129 -6.86 18.52 -9.81
N GLU A 130 -7.71 19.13 -8.98
CA GLU A 130 -7.43 20.43 -8.39
C GLU A 130 -6.40 20.31 -7.25
N LEU A 131 -6.53 19.26 -6.44
CA LEU A 131 -5.66 18.95 -5.29
C LEU A 131 -4.27 18.42 -5.71
N LEU A 132 -4.18 17.80 -6.89
CA LEU A 132 -2.96 17.30 -7.51
C LEU A 132 -2.77 18.01 -8.85
N TYR A 133 -2.41 19.29 -8.79
CA TYR A 133 -2.22 20.07 -10.00
C TYR A 133 -1.11 19.50 -10.87
N GLU A 134 -1.39 19.41 -12.15
CA GLU A 134 -0.43 18.98 -13.15
C GLU A 134 0.21 20.21 -13.77
N VAL A 135 1.40 20.58 -13.29
CA VAL A 135 2.12 21.73 -13.84
C VAL A 135 2.51 21.39 -15.29
N PRO A 136 2.19 22.25 -16.27
CA PRO A 136 2.53 22.00 -17.66
C PRO A 136 4.01 21.67 -17.85
N GLY A 137 4.30 20.56 -18.54
CA GLY A 137 5.66 20.08 -18.77
C GLY A 137 6.30 19.30 -17.62
N SER A 138 5.62 19.11 -16.48
CA SER A 138 6.15 18.33 -15.35
C SER A 138 5.80 16.83 -15.38
N ASN A 139 5.07 16.37 -16.42
CA ASN A 139 4.58 15.00 -16.54
C ASN A 139 5.56 13.98 -17.07
N GLU A 140 6.57 14.46 -17.77
CA GLU A 140 7.53 13.60 -18.42
C GLU A 140 8.30 12.77 -17.37
N ILE A 141 9.07 11.82 -17.87
CA ILE A 141 9.95 10.99 -17.03
C ILE A 141 11.38 11.52 -17.07
N LEU A 142 11.81 12.04 -18.24
CA LEU A 142 13.15 12.53 -18.49
C LEU A 142 13.19 14.05 -18.45
N ASN A 143 14.32 14.60 -17.98
CA ASN A 143 14.63 16.04 -18.01
C ASN A 143 13.63 16.95 -17.25
N CYS A 144 12.74 16.39 -16.45
CA CYS A 144 11.79 17.11 -15.61
C CYS A 144 12.12 16.92 -14.12
N PRO A 145 11.53 17.74 -13.22
CA PRO A 145 11.60 17.50 -11.78
C PRO A 145 11.16 16.08 -11.42
N LEU A 146 11.95 15.40 -10.57
CA LEU A 146 11.68 14.02 -10.15
C LEU A 146 10.53 13.90 -9.14
N LEU A 147 10.22 15.02 -8.49
CA LEU A 147 9.19 15.16 -7.48
C LEU A 147 8.52 16.53 -7.66
N GLN A 148 7.21 16.54 -7.49
CA GLN A 148 6.39 17.73 -7.37
C GLN A 148 5.59 17.62 -6.07
N ILE A 149 5.52 18.72 -5.32
CA ILE A 149 4.75 18.84 -4.07
C ILE A 149 3.78 20.00 -4.21
N GLN A 150 2.53 19.80 -3.81
CA GLN A 150 1.54 20.85 -3.62
C GLN A 150 1.07 20.85 -2.16
N VAL A 151 1.11 22.02 -1.53
CA VAL A 151 0.52 22.23 -0.19
C VAL A 151 -0.69 23.14 -0.34
N THR A 152 -1.87 22.61 -0.04
CA THR A 152 -3.14 23.32 -0.19
C THR A 152 -3.75 23.61 1.18
N SER A 153 -3.82 24.88 1.56
CA SER A 153 -4.45 25.33 2.81
C SER A 153 -5.97 25.27 2.71
N LEU A 154 -6.64 24.83 3.79
CA LEU A 154 -8.10 24.68 3.87
C LEU A 154 -8.72 25.76 4.77
N LYS A 155 -10.00 26.09 4.57
CA LYS A 155 -10.71 27.11 5.37
C LYS A 155 -10.74 26.82 6.87
N CYS A 156 -10.67 25.55 7.27
CA CYS A 156 -10.68 25.14 8.67
C CYS A 156 -9.30 25.23 9.34
N GLY A 157 -8.26 25.71 8.65
CA GLY A 157 -6.89 25.76 9.17
C GLY A 157 -6.12 24.42 9.07
N GLY A 158 -6.76 23.37 8.56
CA GLY A 158 -6.08 22.17 8.09
C GLY A 158 -5.43 22.39 6.73
N PHE A 159 -4.73 21.37 6.22
CA PHE A 159 -4.11 21.43 4.90
C PHE A 159 -4.03 20.06 4.23
N ILE A 160 -3.80 20.07 2.92
CA ILE A 160 -3.57 18.89 2.10
C ILE A 160 -2.14 18.94 1.59
N PHE A 161 -1.38 17.88 1.84
CA PHE A 161 -0.07 17.66 1.23
C PHE A 161 -0.22 16.63 0.11
N ALA A 162 0.00 17.07 -1.12
CA ALA A 162 -0.14 16.25 -2.30
C ALA A 162 1.21 16.17 -3.02
N HIS A 163 1.53 15.00 -3.57
CA HIS A 163 2.79 14.81 -4.28
C HIS A 163 2.61 13.98 -5.55
N ARG A 164 3.46 14.27 -6.53
CA ARG A 164 3.67 13.48 -7.74
C ARG A 164 5.14 13.16 -7.85
N PHE A 165 5.51 11.89 -7.94
CA PHE A 165 6.92 11.51 -7.96
C PHE A 165 7.19 10.43 -9.01
N ASN A 166 8.34 10.51 -9.63
CA ASN A 166 8.79 9.55 -10.63
C ASN A 166 9.09 8.20 -9.96
N HIS A 167 8.36 7.14 -10.31
CA HIS A 167 8.44 5.86 -9.61
C HIS A 167 9.80 5.18 -9.79
N THR A 168 10.55 5.46 -10.86
CA THR A 168 11.93 4.95 -11.03
C THR A 168 12.87 5.37 -9.90
N MET A 169 12.58 6.47 -9.19
CA MET A 169 13.40 6.91 -8.06
C MET A 169 13.21 6.03 -6.83
N SER A 170 11.98 5.62 -6.52
CA SER A 170 11.65 4.96 -5.27
C SER A 170 10.36 4.16 -5.35
N ASP A 171 10.23 3.14 -4.51
CA ASP A 171 8.93 2.58 -4.17
C ASP A 171 8.26 3.35 -3.02
N ALA A 172 7.08 2.88 -2.59
CA ALA A 172 6.33 3.50 -1.50
C ALA A 172 7.14 3.60 -0.19
N VAL A 173 7.99 2.61 0.11
CA VAL A 173 8.79 2.61 1.35
C VAL A 173 9.87 3.69 1.27
N GLY A 174 10.56 3.80 0.13
CA GLY A 174 11.55 4.86 -0.10
C GLY A 174 10.95 6.27 -0.06
N LEU A 175 9.77 6.45 -0.67
CA LEU A 175 9.06 7.73 -0.63
C LEU A 175 8.66 8.11 0.80
N ILE A 176 8.11 7.17 1.58
CA ILE A 176 7.70 7.44 2.97
C ILE A 176 8.91 7.77 3.84
N GLN A 177 10.03 7.07 3.65
CA GLN A 177 11.29 7.40 4.33
C GLN A 177 11.72 8.85 4.06
N PHE A 178 11.64 9.30 2.80
CA PHE A 178 11.90 10.69 2.41
C PHE A 178 10.91 11.67 3.07
N MET A 179 9.60 11.37 3.05
CA MET A 179 8.59 12.23 3.65
C MET A 179 8.70 12.30 5.19
N CYS A 180 9.02 11.20 5.85
CA CYS A 180 9.32 11.19 7.28
C CYS A 180 10.53 12.07 7.61
N ALA A 181 11.60 12.01 6.81
CA ALA A 181 12.74 12.90 6.95
C ALA A 181 12.33 14.38 6.78
N MET A 182 11.46 14.71 5.80
CA MET A 182 10.88 16.06 5.71
C MET A 182 10.10 16.44 6.96
N GLY A 183 9.28 15.54 7.50
CA GLY A 183 8.56 15.76 8.76
C GLY A 183 9.47 16.04 9.95
N GLU A 184 10.58 15.30 10.07
CA GLU A 184 11.61 15.53 11.08
C GLU A 184 12.26 16.92 10.92
N MET A 185 12.63 17.31 9.70
CA MET A 185 13.20 18.65 9.44
C MET A 185 12.20 19.77 9.74
N ALA A 186 10.91 19.56 9.44
CA ALA A 186 9.84 20.50 9.76
C ALA A 186 9.69 20.71 11.28
N ARG A 187 9.97 19.67 12.08
CA ARG A 187 10.00 19.72 13.55
C ARG A 187 11.36 20.15 14.13
N GLY A 188 12.31 20.55 13.30
CA GLY A 188 13.60 21.11 13.74
C GLY A 188 14.72 20.09 13.92
N ALA A 189 14.58 18.85 13.42
CA ALA A 189 15.72 17.93 13.36
C ALA A 189 16.85 18.49 12.47
N LEU A 190 18.09 18.16 12.81
CA LEU A 190 19.28 18.59 12.06
C LEU A 190 19.72 17.59 10.98
N ALA A 191 19.30 16.33 11.11
CA ALA A 191 19.60 15.23 10.21
C ALA A 191 18.44 14.20 10.25
N PRO A 192 18.22 13.43 9.16
CA PRO A 192 17.24 12.35 9.17
C PRO A 192 17.62 11.27 10.17
N SER A 193 16.64 10.73 10.89
CA SER A 193 16.83 9.58 11.80
C SER A 193 17.35 8.34 11.07
N THR A 194 16.92 8.15 9.82
CA THR A 194 17.40 7.11 8.91
C THR A 194 18.17 7.76 7.76
N PRO A 195 19.52 7.68 7.75
CA PRO A 195 20.32 8.23 6.66
C PRO A 195 19.98 7.55 5.32
N PRO A 196 19.81 8.31 4.21
CA PRO A 196 19.55 7.72 2.91
C PRO A 196 20.76 6.93 2.39
N VAL A 197 20.50 5.74 1.84
CA VAL A 197 21.50 4.88 1.20
C VAL A 197 21.18 4.74 -0.28
N TRP A 198 22.14 5.07 -1.15
CA TRP A 198 21.95 4.96 -2.60
C TRP A 198 22.02 3.52 -3.08
N GLU A 199 23.17 2.84 -2.87
CA GLU A 199 23.52 1.45 -3.19
C GLU A 199 22.66 0.68 -4.22
N ARG A 200 22.30 1.34 -5.34
CA ARG A 200 21.45 0.76 -6.39
C ARG A 200 22.07 -0.47 -7.05
N HIS A 201 23.39 -0.60 -6.97
CA HIS A 201 24.12 -1.75 -7.49
C HIS A 201 23.70 -3.09 -6.85
N LEU A 202 23.12 -3.09 -5.64
CA LEU A 202 22.62 -4.29 -4.97
C LEU A 202 21.46 -4.96 -5.74
N LEU A 203 20.81 -4.22 -6.64
CA LEU A 203 19.69 -4.68 -7.47
C LEU A 203 20.01 -4.57 -8.98
N ASN A 204 21.30 -4.60 -9.34
CA ASN A 204 21.71 -4.74 -10.72
C ASN A 204 21.69 -6.20 -11.17
N ALA A 205 21.61 -6.40 -12.48
CA ALA A 205 21.87 -7.67 -13.12
C ALA A 205 23.29 -8.17 -12.80
N ARG A 206 23.45 -9.49 -12.83
CA ARG A 206 24.74 -10.15 -12.65
C ARG A 206 25.67 -9.81 -13.81
N HIS A 207 26.99 -9.97 -13.59
CA HIS A 207 27.98 -9.73 -14.63
C HIS A 207 27.74 -10.57 -15.90
N SER A 208 27.27 -11.80 -15.72
CA SER A 208 26.77 -12.65 -16.80
C SER A 208 25.28 -12.91 -16.56
N PRO A 209 24.39 -12.06 -17.12
CA PRO A 209 22.96 -12.20 -16.90
C PRO A 209 22.44 -13.57 -17.34
N LEU A 210 21.64 -14.19 -16.48
CA LEU A 210 20.98 -15.46 -16.74
C LEU A 210 19.58 -15.44 -16.12
N ILE A 211 18.53 -15.72 -16.91
CA ILE A 211 17.19 -15.87 -16.35
C ILE A 211 17.07 -17.28 -15.74
N THR A 212 17.00 -17.37 -14.42
CA THR A 212 16.99 -18.63 -13.65
C THR A 212 15.61 -19.00 -13.13
N CYS A 213 14.67 -18.05 -13.11
CA CYS A 213 13.30 -18.23 -12.64
C CYS A 213 12.28 -18.05 -13.78
N VAL A 214 11.10 -18.65 -13.61
CA VAL A 214 9.95 -18.36 -14.47
C VAL A 214 9.32 -17.03 -14.03
N HIS A 215 9.15 -16.12 -14.99
CA HIS A 215 8.57 -14.79 -14.78
C HIS A 215 7.30 -14.62 -15.61
N ASP A 216 6.21 -15.26 -15.18
CA ASP A 216 4.93 -15.25 -15.90
C ASP A 216 4.30 -13.85 -16.01
N GLU A 217 4.75 -12.91 -15.16
CA GLU A 217 4.37 -11.51 -15.17
C GLU A 217 4.95 -10.71 -16.34
N TYR A 218 6.02 -11.20 -16.99
CA TYR A 218 6.64 -10.57 -18.16
C TYR A 218 6.52 -11.44 -19.43
N ASP A 219 5.67 -12.47 -19.40
CA ASP A 219 5.38 -13.27 -20.59
C ASP A 219 4.35 -12.58 -21.49
N ASN A 220 4.74 -12.36 -22.74
CA ASN A 220 3.98 -11.61 -23.75
C ASN A 220 3.16 -12.51 -24.68
N ALA A 221 3.21 -13.84 -24.53
CA ALA A 221 2.54 -14.79 -25.43
C ALA A 221 1.01 -14.57 -25.57
N THR A 222 0.38 -13.92 -24.58
CA THR A 222 -1.08 -13.71 -24.50
C THR A 222 -1.55 -12.30 -24.89
N ILE A 223 -0.64 -11.39 -25.29
CA ILE A 223 -0.98 -9.98 -25.58
C ILE A 223 -1.90 -9.84 -26.81
N THR A 224 -1.89 -10.81 -27.72
CA THR A 224 -2.59 -10.75 -29.02
C THR A 224 -4.12 -10.80 -28.93
N ASN A 225 -4.72 -11.20 -27.78
CA ASN A 225 -6.17 -11.37 -27.60
C ASN A 225 -6.75 -10.55 -26.42
N GLY A 226 -6.02 -9.56 -25.91
CA GLY A 226 -6.42 -8.80 -24.72
C GLY A 226 -7.54 -7.80 -24.98
N ILE A 227 -8.60 -7.82 -24.16
CA ILE A 227 -9.55 -6.71 -24.05
C ILE A 227 -8.78 -5.50 -23.53
N LYS A 228 -8.55 -4.49 -24.37
CA LYS A 228 -8.12 -3.18 -23.87
C LYS A 228 -9.24 -2.62 -23.01
N MET A 229 -8.92 -2.28 -21.76
CA MET A 229 -9.87 -1.64 -20.87
C MET A 229 -10.29 -0.29 -21.48
N PRO A 230 -11.59 -0.01 -21.61
CA PRO A 230 -12.07 1.25 -22.19
C PRO A 230 -11.70 2.44 -21.31
N ASP A 231 -11.60 3.64 -21.91
CA ASP A 231 -11.18 4.87 -21.23
C ASP A 231 -12.14 5.33 -20.11
N ASN A 232 -13.40 4.91 -20.16
CA ASN A 232 -14.44 5.28 -19.20
C ASN A 232 -14.53 4.27 -18.05
N LEU A 233 -13.49 4.19 -17.23
CA LEU A 233 -13.49 3.33 -16.03
C LEU A 233 -14.18 4.03 -14.85
N LEU A 234 -15.02 3.27 -14.16
CA LEU A 234 -15.65 3.68 -12.91
C LEU A 234 -14.77 3.26 -11.74
N HIS A 235 -14.40 4.25 -10.92
CA HIS A 235 -13.61 4.04 -9.73
C HIS A 235 -14.50 3.97 -8.47
N ARG A 236 -14.44 2.87 -7.73
CA ARG A 236 -15.14 2.70 -6.45
C ARG A 236 -14.22 2.12 -5.39
N SER A 237 -14.43 2.52 -4.14
CA SER A 237 -13.69 2.02 -2.99
C SER A 237 -14.56 1.11 -2.14
N PHE A 238 -13.96 0.04 -1.63
CA PHE A 238 -14.64 -1.00 -0.87
C PHE A 238 -14.00 -1.11 0.51
N PHE A 239 -14.80 -0.96 1.57
CA PHE A 239 -14.33 -1.10 2.94
C PHE A 239 -14.51 -2.53 3.44
N PHE A 240 -13.44 -3.08 4.00
CA PHE A 240 -13.38 -4.38 4.65
C PHE A 240 -13.03 -4.19 6.13
N GLY A 241 -14.06 -4.13 6.96
CA GLY A 241 -13.93 -4.12 8.42
C GLY A 241 -13.92 -5.54 9.02
N PRO A 242 -13.86 -5.64 10.36
CA PRO A 242 -13.93 -6.91 11.10
C PRO A 242 -15.07 -7.82 10.65
N THR A 243 -16.26 -7.27 10.41
CA THR A 243 -17.44 -8.04 9.96
C THR A 243 -17.21 -8.66 8.58
N GLN A 244 -16.78 -7.88 7.58
CA GLN A 244 -16.53 -8.42 6.23
C GLN A 244 -15.36 -9.41 6.23
N ILE A 245 -14.29 -9.12 6.97
CA ILE A 245 -13.14 -10.02 7.08
C ILE A 245 -13.57 -11.34 7.72
N SER A 246 -14.40 -11.30 8.77
CA SER A 246 -14.92 -12.51 9.43
C SER A 246 -15.83 -13.32 8.50
N ALA A 247 -16.69 -12.65 7.73
CA ALA A 247 -17.51 -13.29 6.70
C ALA A 247 -16.68 -13.97 5.61
N LEU A 248 -15.51 -13.45 5.26
CA LEU A 248 -14.61 -14.11 4.32
C LEU A 248 -13.77 -15.24 4.96
N ARG A 249 -13.46 -15.15 6.25
CA ARG A 249 -12.68 -16.16 6.98
C ARG A 249 -13.35 -17.53 7.02
N ARG A 250 -14.67 -17.63 6.90
CA ARG A 250 -15.39 -18.91 6.82
C ARG A 250 -14.97 -19.80 5.63
N PHE A 251 -14.40 -19.20 4.59
CA PHE A 251 -13.91 -19.91 3.42
C PHE A 251 -12.47 -20.41 3.59
N VAL A 252 -11.84 -20.13 4.73
CA VAL A 252 -10.48 -20.54 5.04
C VAL A 252 -10.53 -21.84 5.84
N PRO A 253 -9.93 -22.93 5.36
CA PRO A 253 -9.80 -24.16 6.14
C PRO A 253 -9.07 -23.91 7.47
N HIS A 254 -9.46 -24.61 8.54
CA HIS A 254 -8.90 -24.40 9.88
C HIS A 254 -7.38 -24.56 9.96
N ASN A 255 -6.78 -25.40 9.12
CA ASN A 255 -5.34 -25.65 9.04
C ASN A 255 -4.61 -24.66 8.11
N LEU A 256 -5.32 -23.84 7.35
CA LEU A 256 -4.73 -22.93 6.37
C LEU A 256 -4.36 -21.59 7.02
N ARG A 257 -3.05 -21.34 7.18
CA ARG A 257 -2.57 -20.02 7.63
C ARG A 257 -2.51 -19.03 6.46
N CYS A 258 -3.40 -18.05 6.45
CA CYS A 258 -3.42 -16.98 5.45
C CYS A 258 -3.58 -15.59 6.09
N SER A 259 -3.09 -14.55 5.41
CA SER A 259 -3.25 -13.16 5.85
C SER A 259 -4.61 -12.59 5.42
N THR A 260 -5.04 -11.48 6.02
CA THR A 260 -6.21 -10.73 5.55
C THR A 260 -6.06 -10.34 4.07
N PHE A 261 -4.85 -9.94 3.65
CA PHE A 261 -4.54 -9.68 2.25
C PHE A 261 -4.85 -10.88 1.34
N ASP A 262 -4.49 -12.10 1.76
CA ASP A 262 -4.75 -13.31 0.95
C ASP A 262 -6.23 -13.52 0.71
N ILE A 263 -7.01 -13.43 1.78
CA ILE A 263 -8.46 -13.69 1.78
C ILE A 263 -9.18 -12.65 0.94
N VAL A 264 -8.90 -11.36 1.20
CA VAL A 264 -9.57 -10.26 0.48
C VAL A 264 -9.14 -10.26 -0.99
N THR A 265 -7.86 -10.48 -1.30
CA THR A 265 -7.38 -10.56 -2.69
C THR A 265 -8.03 -11.69 -3.46
N ALA A 266 -8.08 -12.90 -2.89
CA ALA A 266 -8.71 -14.05 -3.53
C ALA A 266 -10.19 -13.80 -3.84
N CYS A 267 -10.90 -13.20 -2.88
CA CYS A 267 -12.29 -12.79 -3.06
C CYS A 267 -12.44 -11.77 -4.20
N LEU A 268 -11.70 -10.67 -4.15
CA LEU A 268 -11.74 -9.62 -5.16
C LEU A 268 -11.37 -10.13 -6.55
N TRP A 269 -10.33 -10.97 -6.66
CA TRP A 269 -9.89 -11.55 -7.92
C TRP A 269 -10.96 -12.44 -8.53
N ARG A 270 -11.61 -13.28 -7.72
CA ARG A 270 -12.71 -14.15 -8.15
C ARG A 270 -13.93 -13.36 -8.56
N CYS A 271 -14.36 -12.37 -7.76
CA CYS A 271 -15.48 -11.48 -8.10
C CYS A 271 -15.22 -10.71 -9.40
N ARG A 272 -14.01 -10.15 -9.57
CA ARG A 272 -13.62 -9.45 -10.78
C ARG A 272 -13.67 -10.36 -12.00
N THR A 273 -13.17 -11.58 -11.88
CA THR A 273 -13.15 -12.54 -12.99
C THR A 273 -14.56 -12.94 -13.43
N LYS A 274 -15.46 -13.21 -12.47
CA LYS A 274 -16.87 -13.48 -12.78
C LYS A 274 -17.56 -12.29 -13.46
N ALA A 275 -17.32 -11.08 -12.93
CA ALA A 275 -17.93 -9.86 -13.46
C ALA A 275 -17.49 -9.54 -14.89
N LEU A 276 -16.27 -9.92 -15.28
CA LEU A 276 -15.74 -9.76 -16.63
C LEU A 276 -16.37 -10.72 -17.65
N LYS A 277 -17.08 -11.78 -17.21
CA LYS A 277 -17.75 -12.77 -18.08
C LYS A 277 -16.84 -13.34 -19.17
N LEU A 278 -15.59 -13.66 -18.80
CA LEU A 278 -14.61 -14.26 -19.68
C LEU A 278 -15.00 -15.70 -20.06
N GLY A 279 -14.45 -16.22 -21.16
CA GLY A 279 -14.59 -17.62 -21.51
C GLY A 279 -13.92 -18.52 -20.46
N PRO A 280 -14.42 -19.75 -20.22
CA PRO A 280 -13.89 -20.61 -19.15
C PRO A 280 -12.41 -20.99 -19.31
N ASN A 281 -11.89 -20.97 -20.54
CA ASN A 281 -10.50 -21.26 -20.87
C ASN A 281 -9.63 -19.99 -21.01
N ASP A 282 -10.21 -18.80 -20.81
CA ASP A 282 -9.43 -17.57 -20.82
C ASP A 282 -8.51 -17.51 -19.59
N ASP A 283 -7.23 -17.28 -19.83
CA ASP A 283 -6.26 -17.09 -18.76
C ASP A 283 -6.56 -15.80 -17.96
N VAL A 284 -6.44 -15.91 -16.65
CA VAL A 284 -6.50 -14.79 -15.71
C VAL A 284 -5.30 -14.84 -14.79
N ARG A 285 -4.81 -13.66 -14.41
CA ARG A 285 -3.59 -13.53 -13.62
C ARG A 285 -3.81 -12.66 -12.40
N PHE A 286 -3.25 -13.08 -11.28
CA PHE A 286 -3.03 -12.21 -10.13
C PHE A 286 -1.55 -11.88 -10.04
N ILE A 287 -1.22 -10.60 -9.87
CA ILE A 287 0.15 -10.12 -9.69
C ILE A 287 0.23 -9.42 -8.34
N CYS A 288 1.10 -9.89 -7.46
CA CYS A 288 1.31 -9.28 -6.16
C CYS A 288 2.50 -8.31 -6.21
N ILE A 289 2.38 -7.12 -5.63
CA ILE A 289 3.52 -6.21 -5.44
C ILE A 289 4.14 -6.51 -4.07
N VAL A 290 5.36 -7.06 -4.05
CA VAL A 290 6.02 -7.56 -2.83
C VAL A 290 7.26 -6.75 -2.52
N ASN A 291 7.35 -6.16 -1.33
CA ASN A 291 8.57 -5.56 -0.81
C ASN A 291 9.61 -6.65 -0.51
N VAL A 292 10.78 -6.55 -1.16
CA VAL A 292 11.82 -7.59 -1.08
C VAL A 292 13.00 -7.24 -0.18
N ARG A 293 13.01 -6.08 0.48
CA ARG A 293 14.16 -5.63 1.30
C ARG A 293 14.65 -6.67 2.30
N SER A 294 13.72 -7.36 2.98
CA SER A 294 14.03 -8.39 3.98
C SER A 294 14.31 -9.78 3.41
N LYS A 295 14.26 -9.95 2.08
CA LYS A 295 14.47 -11.23 1.39
C LYS A 295 15.92 -11.45 0.98
N PHE A 296 16.74 -10.41 1.03
CA PHE A 296 18.18 -10.48 0.77
C PHE A 296 18.94 -10.95 2.01
N ASN A 297 20.11 -11.57 1.81
CA ASN A 297 21.03 -11.93 2.88
C ASN A 297 22.44 -11.35 2.64
N PRO A 298 22.87 -10.31 3.39
CA PRO A 298 22.10 -9.61 4.41
C PRO A 298 20.91 -8.83 3.81
N PRO A 299 19.89 -8.46 4.62
CA PRO A 299 18.80 -7.59 4.16
C PRO A 299 19.33 -6.30 3.53
N LEU A 300 18.56 -5.71 2.62
CA LEU A 300 18.92 -4.40 2.06
C LEU A 300 19.04 -3.35 3.19
N PRO A 301 19.97 -2.38 3.08
CA PRO A 301 20.17 -1.36 4.10
C PRO A 301 18.87 -0.65 4.47
N SER A 302 18.68 -0.34 5.75
CA SER A 302 17.46 0.33 6.22
C SER A 302 17.21 1.69 5.56
N GLY A 303 18.26 2.38 5.13
CA GLY A 303 18.19 3.64 4.40
C GLY A 303 17.98 3.51 2.89
N PHE A 304 17.92 2.28 2.34
CA PHE A 304 17.75 2.06 0.90
C PHE A 304 16.36 2.52 0.44
N TYR A 305 16.36 3.60 -0.34
CA TYR A 305 15.14 4.28 -0.79
C TYR A 305 14.81 4.04 -2.26
N GLY A 306 15.54 3.19 -2.97
CA GLY A 306 15.20 2.77 -4.34
C GLY A 306 14.00 1.83 -4.40
N ASN A 307 13.66 1.36 -5.60
CA ASN A 307 12.68 0.30 -5.78
C ASN A 307 13.27 -1.03 -5.33
N ALA A 308 12.58 -1.69 -4.40
CA ALA A 308 12.85 -3.06 -4.00
C ALA A 308 11.52 -3.83 -4.01
N LEU A 309 10.94 -3.94 -5.20
CA LEU A 309 9.65 -4.57 -5.46
C LEU A 309 9.78 -5.74 -6.43
N GLY A 310 9.18 -6.88 -6.09
CA GLY A 310 8.96 -8.00 -7.01
C GLY A 310 7.48 -8.14 -7.36
N TYR A 311 7.21 -8.74 -8.52
CA TYR A 311 5.87 -8.84 -9.12
C TYR A 311 5.44 -10.28 -9.40
N PRO A 312 5.52 -11.22 -8.43
CA PRO A 312 5.21 -12.60 -8.71
C PRO A 312 3.75 -12.78 -9.13
N ALA A 313 3.55 -13.60 -10.15
CA ALA A 313 2.24 -13.89 -10.68
C ALA A 313 1.72 -15.28 -10.28
N ALA A 314 0.39 -15.39 -10.11
CA ALA A 314 -0.36 -16.63 -10.16
C ALA A 314 -1.24 -16.64 -11.42
N LEU A 315 -1.28 -17.78 -12.11
CA LEU A 315 -2.02 -17.99 -13.34
C LEU A 315 -3.01 -19.14 -13.15
N THR A 316 -4.19 -18.99 -13.73
CA THR A 316 -5.25 -19.99 -13.78
C THR A 316 -6.22 -19.60 -14.90
N THR A 317 -7.19 -20.45 -15.23
CA THR A 317 -8.27 -20.07 -16.15
C THR A 317 -9.43 -19.43 -15.41
N ALA A 318 -10.22 -18.61 -16.11
CA ALA A 318 -11.43 -18.03 -15.54
C ALA A 318 -12.39 -19.11 -15.00
N GLY A 319 -12.54 -20.22 -15.72
CA GLY A 319 -13.35 -21.36 -15.29
C GLY A 319 -12.85 -21.95 -13.97
N GLN A 320 -11.55 -22.26 -13.88
CA GLN A 320 -10.95 -22.81 -12.67
C GLN A 320 -11.09 -21.86 -11.48
N LEU A 321 -10.81 -20.56 -11.66
CA LEU A 321 -10.91 -19.58 -10.57
C LEU A 321 -12.35 -19.39 -10.08
N CYS A 322 -13.33 -19.41 -10.99
CA CYS A 322 -14.72 -19.14 -10.64
C CYS A 322 -15.46 -20.36 -10.09
N GLN A 323 -15.17 -21.57 -10.59
CA GLN A 323 -15.89 -22.80 -10.25
C GLN A 323 -15.33 -23.53 -9.04
N ASN A 324 -14.02 -23.43 -8.78
CA ASN A 324 -13.43 -24.04 -7.58
C ASN A 324 -13.82 -23.29 -6.29
N PRO A 325 -13.68 -23.94 -5.12
CA PRO A 325 -13.84 -23.30 -3.82
C PRO A 325 -12.91 -22.08 -3.66
N MET A 326 -13.30 -21.12 -2.81
CA MET A 326 -12.50 -19.92 -2.55
C MET A 326 -11.08 -20.26 -2.02
N GLU A 327 -10.92 -21.38 -1.33
CA GLU A 327 -9.63 -21.92 -0.90
C GLU A 327 -8.63 -22.00 -2.06
N TYR A 328 -9.05 -22.46 -3.24
CA TYR A 328 -8.19 -22.53 -4.43
C TYR A 328 -7.59 -21.17 -4.79
N ALA A 329 -8.42 -20.12 -4.79
CA ALA A 329 -7.97 -18.76 -5.07
C ALA A 329 -7.03 -18.24 -3.97
N ILE A 330 -7.30 -18.57 -2.70
CA ILE A 330 -6.45 -18.19 -1.57
C ILE A 330 -5.07 -18.85 -1.68
N GLU A 331 -5.02 -20.13 -2.03
CA GLU A 331 -3.76 -20.85 -2.24
C GLU A 331 -2.93 -20.26 -3.38
N LEU A 332 -3.56 -19.93 -4.51
CA LEU A 332 -2.87 -19.25 -5.62
C LEU A 332 -2.24 -17.93 -5.20
N VAL A 333 -2.97 -17.08 -4.46
CA VAL A 333 -2.44 -15.80 -3.95
C VAL A 333 -1.25 -16.04 -3.01
N ARG A 334 -1.36 -17.01 -2.10
CA ARG A 334 -0.29 -17.36 -1.15
C ARG A 334 0.95 -17.87 -1.87
N GLN A 335 0.78 -18.78 -2.82
CA GLN A 335 1.86 -19.35 -3.62
C GLN A 335 2.57 -18.27 -4.43
N ALA A 336 1.84 -17.35 -5.06
CA ALA A 336 2.44 -16.21 -5.76
C ALA A 336 3.37 -15.40 -4.83
N LYS A 337 2.89 -14.99 -3.65
CA LYS A 337 3.74 -14.27 -2.69
C LYS A 337 4.98 -15.06 -2.26
N ALA A 338 4.83 -16.38 -2.13
CA ALA A 338 5.92 -17.26 -1.69
C ALA A 338 7.01 -17.47 -2.75
N LYS A 339 6.74 -17.20 -4.03
CA LYS A 339 7.74 -17.27 -5.12
C LYS A 339 8.92 -16.31 -4.91
N ILE A 340 8.70 -15.22 -4.19
CA ILE A 340 9.69 -14.14 -4.06
C ILE A 340 10.80 -14.50 -3.09
N THR A 341 12.01 -14.58 -3.65
CA THR A 341 13.29 -14.83 -2.99
C THR A 341 14.34 -13.86 -3.52
N GLU A 342 15.52 -13.84 -2.90
CA GLU A 342 16.67 -13.11 -3.44
C GLU A 342 17.01 -13.55 -4.87
N GLU A 343 16.99 -14.86 -5.15
CA GLU A 343 17.30 -15.38 -6.49
C GLU A 343 16.23 -14.97 -7.52
N TYR A 344 14.96 -14.90 -7.13
CA TYR A 344 13.91 -14.37 -8.00
C TYR A 344 14.24 -12.95 -8.44
N MET A 345 14.68 -12.09 -7.51
CA MET A 345 15.03 -10.70 -7.81
C MET A 345 16.26 -10.58 -8.70
N LYS A 346 17.28 -11.42 -8.48
CA LYS A 346 18.47 -11.51 -9.35
C LYS A 346 18.07 -11.93 -10.76
N SER A 347 17.20 -12.94 -10.89
CA SER A 347 16.64 -13.38 -12.17
C SER A 347 15.82 -12.29 -12.86
N THR A 348 15.03 -11.50 -12.11
CA THR A 348 14.28 -10.35 -12.65
C THR A 348 15.23 -9.28 -13.19
N ALA A 349 16.28 -8.92 -12.44
CA ALA A 349 17.26 -7.92 -12.88
C ALA A 349 17.96 -8.37 -14.18
N ASP A 350 18.35 -9.64 -14.27
CA ASP A 350 18.91 -10.22 -15.48
C ASP A 350 17.91 -10.22 -16.65
N LEU A 351 16.64 -10.53 -16.37
CA LEU A 351 15.57 -10.46 -17.37
C LEU A 351 15.40 -9.03 -17.91
N MET A 352 15.51 -8.00 -17.07
CA MET A 352 15.44 -6.60 -17.54
C MET A 352 16.56 -6.26 -18.51
N VAL A 353 17.77 -6.76 -18.28
CA VAL A 353 18.90 -6.55 -19.19
C VAL A 353 18.75 -7.39 -20.47
N ILE A 354 18.46 -8.68 -20.34
CA ILE A 354 18.39 -9.63 -21.47
C ILE A 354 17.23 -9.31 -22.42
N ARG A 355 16.04 -9.04 -21.86
CA ARG A 355 14.81 -8.82 -22.64
C ARG A 355 14.51 -7.34 -22.90
N GLY A 356 15.41 -6.43 -22.51
CA GLY A 356 15.27 -5.00 -22.79
C GLY A 356 14.13 -4.32 -22.01
N ARG A 357 13.96 -4.65 -20.73
CA ARG A 357 12.95 -4.10 -19.79
C ARG A 357 11.52 -4.30 -20.29
N PRO A 358 11.04 -5.53 -20.45
CA PRO A 358 9.65 -5.76 -20.83
C PRO A 358 8.71 -5.15 -19.76
N ASN A 359 7.56 -4.67 -20.21
CA ASN A 359 6.52 -4.22 -19.29
C ASN A 359 5.82 -5.43 -18.65
N VAL A 360 5.25 -5.24 -17.47
CA VAL A 360 4.41 -6.26 -16.84
C VAL A 360 3.18 -6.50 -17.73
N ASN A 361 2.86 -7.76 -17.98
CA ASN A 361 1.67 -8.16 -18.71
C ASN A 361 0.43 -7.87 -17.86
N THR A 362 -0.28 -6.80 -18.20
CA THR A 362 -1.50 -6.38 -17.52
C THR A 362 -2.79 -6.94 -18.13
N VAL A 363 -2.70 -7.69 -19.23
CA VAL A 363 -3.87 -8.29 -19.89
C VAL A 363 -4.55 -9.25 -18.94
N ARG A 364 -5.85 -9.05 -18.70
CA ARG A 364 -6.70 -9.84 -17.79
C ARG A 364 -6.09 -10.03 -16.40
N SER A 365 -5.19 -9.13 -16.00
CA SER A 365 -4.45 -9.23 -14.75
C SER A 365 -5.14 -8.39 -13.66
N PHE A 366 -5.03 -8.85 -12.43
CA PHE A 366 -5.42 -8.13 -11.21
C PHE A 366 -4.17 -7.89 -10.38
N LEU A 367 -3.79 -6.62 -10.19
CA LEU A 367 -2.59 -6.24 -9.45
C LEU A 367 -2.98 -5.83 -8.03
N GLY A 368 -2.37 -6.46 -7.02
CA GLY A 368 -2.62 -6.16 -5.61
C GLY A 368 -1.39 -5.63 -4.90
N SER A 369 -1.52 -4.51 -4.19
CA SER A 369 -0.44 -3.89 -3.42
C SER A 369 -0.87 -3.61 -1.98
N ASP A 370 -0.22 -4.25 -1.02
CA ASP A 370 -0.52 -4.06 0.41
C ASP A 370 0.20 -2.83 0.98
N LEU A 371 -0.54 -1.77 1.30
CA LEU A 371 -0.03 -0.54 1.91
C LEU A 371 -0.41 -0.41 3.39
N THR A 372 -1.04 -1.43 3.99
CA THR A 372 -1.50 -1.41 5.39
C THR A 372 -0.36 -1.21 6.39
N ARG A 373 0.87 -1.56 6.00
CA ARG A 373 2.09 -1.41 6.79
C ARG A 373 3.02 -0.29 6.32
N ALA A 374 2.61 0.47 5.30
CA ALA A 374 3.43 1.53 4.73
C ALA A 374 3.50 2.77 5.62
N LYS A 375 2.57 2.95 6.57
CA LYS A 375 2.59 4.03 7.58
C LYS A 375 2.54 5.45 7.00
N PHE A 376 1.90 5.64 5.84
CA PHE A 376 1.72 6.97 5.22
C PHE A 376 1.15 8.04 6.17
N ARG A 377 0.24 7.65 7.07
CA ARG A 377 -0.37 8.56 8.05
C ARG A 377 0.60 9.07 9.12
N GLU A 378 1.71 8.38 9.35
CA GLU A 378 2.69 8.72 10.39
C GLU A 378 3.63 9.86 9.96
N VAL A 379 3.57 10.31 8.70
CA VAL A 379 4.29 11.51 8.26
C VAL A 379 3.71 12.72 8.99
N ASP A 380 4.49 13.30 9.89
CA ASP A 380 4.09 14.45 10.70
C ASP A 380 5.00 15.66 10.40
N PHE A 381 4.42 16.79 10.05
CA PHE A 381 5.12 18.07 9.80
C PHE A 381 5.02 19.05 10.99
N GLY A 382 4.54 18.59 12.13
CA GLY A 382 4.18 19.37 13.33
C GLY A 382 2.68 19.27 13.70
N TRP A 383 1.84 18.89 12.73
CA TRP A 383 0.37 18.78 12.87
C TRP A 383 -0.11 17.41 13.40
N GLY A 384 0.79 16.49 13.73
CA GLY A 384 0.46 15.13 14.12
C GLY A 384 0.27 14.21 12.92
N GLU A 385 -0.32 13.04 13.15
CA GLU A 385 -0.64 12.08 12.09
C GLU A 385 -1.68 12.65 11.12
N ALA A 386 -1.56 12.25 9.85
CA ALA A 386 -2.56 12.57 8.84
C ALA A 386 -3.86 11.78 9.10
N GLU A 387 -5.00 12.42 8.82
CA GLU A 387 -6.31 11.75 8.82
C GLU A 387 -6.38 10.68 7.72
N PHE A 388 -5.78 10.98 6.58
CA PHE A 388 -5.55 10.06 5.48
C PHE A 388 -4.14 10.29 4.92
N GLY A 389 -3.50 9.21 4.51
CA GLY A 389 -2.25 9.24 3.75
C GLY A 389 -2.16 8.03 2.84
N GLY A 390 -1.87 8.25 1.57
CA GLY A 390 -1.73 7.17 0.59
C GLY A 390 -1.98 7.61 -0.84
N PRO A 391 -2.21 6.64 -1.76
CA PRO A 391 -2.55 6.93 -3.15
C PRO A 391 -3.81 7.81 -3.26
N ALA A 392 -3.75 8.83 -4.11
CA ALA A 392 -4.88 9.74 -4.31
C ALA A 392 -6.01 9.14 -5.15
N TYR A 393 -5.70 8.09 -5.91
CA TYR A 393 -6.63 7.30 -6.70
C TYR A 393 -6.11 5.87 -6.76
N GLY A 394 -7.00 4.92 -7.02
CA GLY A 394 -6.73 3.48 -7.05
C GLY A 394 -6.00 2.98 -8.30
N GLY A 395 -5.36 3.85 -9.08
CA GLY A 395 -4.82 3.46 -10.39
C GLY A 395 -5.91 2.94 -11.36
N ASP A 396 -5.49 2.66 -12.60
CA ASP A 396 -6.38 2.01 -13.57
C ASP A 396 -6.38 0.47 -13.42
N ILE A 397 -5.32 -0.08 -12.81
CA ILE A 397 -5.03 -1.52 -12.78
C ILE A 397 -4.67 -2.05 -11.37
N ILE A 398 -4.09 -1.21 -10.49
CA ILE A 398 -3.53 -1.63 -9.19
C ILE A 398 -4.50 -1.39 -8.05
N SER A 399 -5.01 -2.44 -7.41
CA SER A 399 -5.77 -2.30 -6.17
C SER A 399 -4.84 -2.19 -4.95
N PHE A 400 -4.81 -1.00 -4.36
CA PHE A 400 -4.08 -0.72 -3.12
C PHE A 400 -4.91 -1.07 -1.88
N TYR A 401 -4.31 -1.74 -0.91
CA TYR A 401 -4.94 -2.03 0.38
C TYR A 401 -4.52 -0.94 1.37
N ILE A 402 -5.43 -0.02 1.66
CA ILE A 402 -5.15 1.20 2.41
C ILE A 402 -5.77 1.07 3.80
N PRO A 403 -5.01 1.29 4.89
CA PRO A 403 -5.57 1.26 6.24
C PRO A 403 -6.51 2.45 6.41
N SER A 404 -7.73 2.19 6.87
CA SER A 404 -8.77 3.23 7.03
C SER A 404 -9.57 2.99 8.30
N LYS A 405 -10.33 4.01 8.70
CA LYS A 405 -11.42 3.88 9.67
C LYS A 405 -12.74 4.20 8.98
N ASN A 406 -13.81 3.54 9.38
CA ASN A 406 -15.15 3.93 8.94
C ASN A 406 -15.68 5.11 9.79
N LYS A 407 -16.90 5.56 9.48
CA LYS A 407 -17.60 6.65 10.21
C LYS A 407 -17.79 6.39 11.71
N GLU A 408 -17.82 5.13 12.13
CA GLU A 408 -17.96 4.70 13.53
C GLU A 408 -16.59 4.59 14.24
N GLY A 409 -15.49 4.89 13.54
CA GLY A 409 -14.13 4.76 14.03
C GLY A 409 -13.58 3.33 13.99
N GLU A 410 -14.34 2.37 13.45
CA GLU A 410 -13.90 0.97 13.31
C GLU A 410 -12.79 0.87 12.27
N GLY A 411 -11.66 0.28 12.67
CA GLY A 411 -10.50 0.08 11.81
C GLY A 411 -10.75 -1.01 10.77
N GLY A 412 -10.31 -0.78 9.54
CA GLY A 412 -10.41 -1.74 8.45
C GLY A 412 -9.50 -1.39 7.28
N ILE A 413 -9.80 -1.98 6.13
CA ILE A 413 -9.03 -1.78 4.91
C ILE A 413 -9.95 -1.23 3.83
N VAL A 414 -9.54 -0.17 3.16
CA VAL A 414 -10.17 0.31 1.93
C VAL A 414 -9.39 -0.23 0.74
N VAL A 415 -10.11 -0.82 -0.21
CA VAL A 415 -9.57 -1.29 -1.49
C VAL A 415 -10.26 -0.56 -2.63
N PRO A 416 -9.55 0.36 -3.30
CA PRO A 416 -10.02 0.97 -4.54
C PRO A 416 -9.99 -0.04 -5.70
N VAL A 417 -11.04 -0.03 -6.51
CA VAL A 417 -11.21 -0.88 -7.70
C VAL A 417 -11.68 -0.02 -8.86
N CYS A 418 -11.06 -0.22 -10.01
CA CYS A 418 -11.36 0.46 -11.26
C CYS A 418 -11.84 -0.54 -12.32
N LEU A 419 -13.09 -0.41 -12.77
CA LEU A 419 -13.72 -1.31 -13.77
C LEU A 419 -14.69 -0.51 -14.66
N PRO A 420 -14.97 -0.95 -15.90
CA PRO A 420 -16.05 -0.38 -16.70
C PRO A 420 -17.38 -0.42 -15.93
N ALA A 421 -18.21 0.60 -16.05
CA ALA A 421 -19.41 0.73 -15.22
C ALA A 421 -20.32 -0.52 -15.19
N PRO A 422 -20.64 -1.19 -16.32
CA PRO A 422 -21.44 -2.43 -16.29
C PRO A 422 -20.75 -3.59 -15.56
N VAL A 423 -19.41 -3.67 -15.67
CA VAL A 423 -18.60 -4.68 -14.98
C VAL A 423 -18.56 -4.39 -13.49
N MET A 424 -18.45 -3.12 -13.09
CA MET A 424 -18.49 -2.70 -11.69
C MET A 424 -19.81 -3.09 -11.01
N GLU A 425 -20.95 -2.93 -11.68
CA GLU A 425 -22.25 -3.37 -11.15
C GLU A 425 -22.31 -4.89 -10.92
N SER A 426 -21.82 -5.67 -11.89
CA SER A 426 -21.74 -7.13 -11.74
C SER A 426 -20.76 -7.54 -10.63
N PHE A 427 -19.65 -6.82 -10.50
CA PHE A 427 -18.65 -7.04 -9.47
C PHE A 427 -19.21 -6.81 -8.06
N VAL A 428 -19.96 -5.72 -7.85
CA VAL A 428 -20.63 -5.43 -6.59
C VAL A 428 -21.60 -6.55 -6.22
N LYS A 429 -22.42 -7.03 -7.17
CA LYS A 429 -23.36 -8.14 -6.94
C LYS A 429 -22.66 -9.43 -6.51
N GLU A 430 -21.57 -9.80 -7.18
CA GLU A 430 -20.77 -10.98 -6.81
C GLU A 430 -20.17 -10.85 -5.42
N LEU A 431 -19.62 -9.67 -5.10
CA LEU A 431 -18.99 -9.42 -3.80
C LEU A 431 -20.01 -9.40 -2.66
N ASP A 432 -21.16 -8.75 -2.85
CA ASP A 432 -22.26 -8.75 -1.88
C ASP A 432 -22.79 -10.18 -1.66
N GLY A 433 -22.95 -10.97 -2.73
CA GLY A 433 -23.38 -12.38 -2.60
C GLY A 433 -22.42 -13.23 -1.76
N ILE A 434 -21.11 -13.04 -1.91
CA ILE A 434 -20.10 -13.75 -1.11
C ILE A 434 -20.15 -13.34 0.37
N LEU A 435 -20.48 -12.09 0.66
CA LEU A 435 -20.52 -11.59 2.04
C LEU A 435 -21.85 -11.90 2.75
N SER A 436 -22.98 -11.83 2.03
CA SER A 436 -24.33 -12.01 2.59
C SER A 436 -24.75 -13.47 2.79
N ASN A 437 -24.16 -14.42 2.07
CA ASN A 437 -24.50 -15.85 2.20
C ASN A 437 -24.14 -16.47 3.57
N GLY A 438 -23.89 -15.67 4.61
CA GLY A 438 -23.61 -16.08 6.00
C GLY A 438 -24.80 -16.02 6.93
N GLU A 439 -25.91 -15.40 6.54
CA GLU A 439 -27.14 -15.39 7.35
C GLU A 439 -28.07 -16.59 7.05
N ALA A 440 -27.88 -17.29 5.92
CA ALA A 440 -28.74 -18.39 5.51
C ALA A 440 -28.34 -19.78 6.04
N ALA A 441 -27.49 -19.86 7.07
CA ALA A 441 -27.04 -21.13 7.67
C ALA A 441 -27.47 -21.31 9.14
N THR A 442 -28.48 -20.57 9.59
CA THR A 442 -29.19 -20.81 10.86
C THR A 442 -30.69 -20.67 10.64
N GLY A 443 -31.28 -21.68 9.99
CA GLY A 443 -32.70 -21.70 9.69
C GLY A 443 -33.05 -23.01 8.99
N VAL A 444 -32.84 -24.14 9.68
CA VAL A 444 -33.49 -25.38 9.25
C VAL A 444 -34.96 -25.25 9.65
N GLU A 445 -35.78 -25.13 8.62
CA GLU A 445 -37.25 -25.14 8.68
C GLU A 445 -37.75 -26.44 9.32
N ASN A 446 -38.65 -26.30 10.29
CA ASN A 446 -39.53 -27.37 10.73
C ASN A 446 -40.57 -27.60 9.62
N GLU A 447 -40.36 -28.59 8.76
CA GLU A 447 -41.43 -29.16 7.96
C GLU A 447 -42.31 -30.07 8.84
N ILE A 448 -43.51 -29.57 9.12
CA ILE A 448 -44.61 -30.33 9.72
C ILE A 448 -45.14 -31.29 8.66
N LEU A 449 -44.80 -32.57 8.77
CA LEU A 449 -45.49 -33.65 8.07
C LEU A 449 -46.62 -34.20 8.94
N SER A 450 -47.85 -33.87 8.57
CA SER A 450 -49.07 -34.50 9.05
C SER A 450 -49.06 -36.01 8.73
N LYS A 451 -49.26 -36.85 9.74
CA LYS A 451 -49.57 -38.28 9.58
C LYS A 451 -50.91 -38.57 10.25
N ASP A 452 -51.84 -39.09 9.45
CA ASP A 452 -53.03 -39.81 9.89
C ASP A 452 -52.79 -41.32 9.81
N GLU A 453 -53.52 -42.03 10.69
CA GLU A 453 -53.79 -43.48 10.76
C GLU A 453 -52.68 -44.44 11.24
N VAL A 454 -52.91 -45.52 12.01
CA VAL A 454 -53.80 -45.92 13.13
C VAL A 454 -53.39 -47.39 13.48
N VAL A 455 -53.61 -47.82 14.73
CA VAL A 455 -53.63 -49.20 15.29
C VAL A 455 -52.40 -49.77 16.05
N ALA A 456 -52.52 -49.68 17.38
CA ALA A 456 -52.55 -50.72 18.45
C ALA A 456 -51.40 -51.73 18.74
N GLY A 457 -51.19 -51.94 20.06
CA GLY A 457 -50.56 -53.11 20.71
C GLY A 457 -49.55 -52.73 21.81
N VAL A 458 -49.95 -52.28 23.01
CA VAL A 458 -50.20 -53.07 24.24
C VAL A 458 -48.90 -53.57 24.95
N GLU A 459 -48.65 -52.96 26.13
CA GLU A 459 -48.05 -53.47 27.40
C GLU A 459 -46.57 -53.95 27.43
N ASN A 460 -45.71 -53.74 28.44
CA ASN A 460 -45.85 -53.50 29.90
C ASN A 460 -44.50 -52.98 30.51
N GLY A 461 -44.55 -52.33 31.70
CA GLY A 461 -43.44 -52.33 32.69
C GLY A 461 -42.75 -50.98 32.99
N ILE A 462 -43.21 -50.12 33.92
CA ILE A 462 -42.96 -50.08 35.38
C ILE A 462 -41.79 -49.15 35.82
N LEU A 463 -42.14 -48.09 36.59
CA LEU A 463 -41.48 -47.38 37.74
C LEU A 463 -40.00 -46.93 37.61
N SER A 464 -39.47 -45.86 38.21
CA SER A 464 -39.94 -44.70 38.99
C SER A 464 -38.71 -43.85 39.40
N LYS A 465 -38.89 -42.53 39.52
CA LYS A 465 -38.42 -41.62 40.60
C LYS A 465 -36.93 -41.22 40.75
N ASP A 466 -36.79 -39.87 40.73
CA ASP A 466 -36.23 -38.96 41.76
C ASP A 466 -34.71 -38.70 41.89
N GLU A 467 -34.37 -37.45 41.54
CA GLU A 467 -33.82 -36.34 42.36
C GLU A 467 -32.36 -36.30 42.88
N ALA A 468 -31.76 -35.12 42.61
CA ALA A 468 -31.06 -34.19 43.52
C ALA A 468 -29.70 -34.61 44.14
N ALA A 469 -28.82 -33.73 44.62
CA ALA A 469 -28.44 -32.32 44.47
C ALA A 469 -27.34 -32.07 45.52
N ALA A 470 -26.40 -31.15 45.27
CA ALA A 470 -25.58 -30.34 46.22
C ALA A 470 -24.34 -29.84 45.44
N GLY A 471 -24.01 -28.54 45.33
CA GLY A 471 -23.79 -27.54 46.39
C GLY A 471 -22.30 -27.60 46.80
N VAL A 472 -21.47 -26.55 46.93
CA VAL A 472 -21.64 -25.19 47.47
C VAL A 472 -20.30 -24.40 47.23
N GLU A 473 -20.42 -23.09 46.92
CA GLU A 473 -19.67 -21.84 47.32
C GLU A 473 -18.21 -21.86 47.88
N SER A 474 -17.37 -20.79 47.91
CA SER A 474 -17.37 -19.36 47.49
C SER A 474 -15.98 -18.71 47.85
N GLU A 475 -15.84 -17.42 47.48
CA GLU A 475 -14.99 -16.33 48.06
C GLU A 475 -13.50 -16.17 47.66
N ILE A 476 -12.86 -14.98 47.67
CA ILE A 476 -13.13 -13.58 47.25
C ILE A 476 -11.88 -12.69 47.65
N LEU A 477 -11.60 -11.61 46.90
CA LEU A 477 -10.83 -10.34 47.18
C LEU A 477 -9.26 -10.31 47.22
N SER A 478 -8.59 -9.58 46.31
CA SER A 478 -7.97 -8.21 46.42
C SER A 478 -6.55 -8.15 47.03
N LYS A 479 -5.60 -7.21 46.82
CA LYS A 479 -5.45 -5.91 46.11
C LYS A 479 -3.95 -5.50 46.14
N ASP A 480 -3.49 -4.75 45.13
CA ASP A 480 -2.50 -3.63 45.09
C ASP A 480 -1.13 -3.57 45.81
N LYS A 481 -0.14 -3.09 45.01
CA LYS A 481 0.88 -2.02 45.22
C LYS A 481 2.32 -2.27 45.77
N ALA A 482 3.27 -1.75 44.95
CA ALA A 482 4.37 -0.80 45.23
C ALA A 482 5.83 -1.28 45.50
N ALA A 483 6.70 -0.82 44.57
CA ALA A 483 7.92 0.00 44.72
C ALA A 483 9.20 -0.45 45.51
N ALA A 484 10.31 -0.39 44.76
CA ALA A 484 11.63 0.25 45.04
C ALA A 484 12.61 -0.25 46.13
N GLY A 485 13.91 -0.22 45.76
CA GLY A 485 15.12 -0.29 46.62
C GLY A 485 16.23 -1.13 45.95
N ALA A 486 17.29 -0.54 45.39
CA ALA A 486 18.59 -0.20 46.05
C ALA A 486 19.40 -1.48 46.40
N GLU A 487 20.71 -1.65 46.19
CA GLU A 487 21.84 -0.73 46.03
C GLU A 487 23.13 -1.54 45.68
N ASN A 488 24.09 -0.86 45.03
CA ASN A 488 25.56 -0.86 45.19
C ASN A 488 26.44 -2.13 45.18
N GLY A 489 27.52 -2.03 44.38
CA GLY A 489 28.78 -2.76 44.50
C GLY A 489 29.88 -2.15 43.63
N ILE A 490 30.75 -1.33 44.25
CA ILE A 490 31.88 -0.56 43.70
C ILE A 490 33.19 -1.37 43.77
N LEU A 491 34.14 -1.12 42.85
CA LEU A 491 35.62 -1.02 42.99
C LEU A 491 36.21 -1.01 41.55
N SER A 492 36.69 0.09 40.94
CA SER A 492 37.96 0.84 41.13
C SER A 492 39.21 -0.07 41.01
N GLU A 493 40.32 0.20 40.33
CA GLU A 493 41.09 1.37 39.90
C GLU A 493 41.96 0.92 38.70
N ASP A 494 42.12 1.67 37.61
CA ASP A 494 43.03 2.81 37.38
C ASP A 494 44.39 2.42 36.74
N LYS A 495 44.87 3.35 35.90
CA LYS A 495 46.26 3.61 35.50
C LYS A 495 46.85 3.19 34.13
N THR A 496 46.72 4.15 33.22
CA THR A 496 47.79 4.99 32.63
C THR A 496 48.78 4.47 31.55
N THR A 497 48.75 5.20 30.42
CA THR A 497 49.87 5.79 29.64
C THR A 497 50.59 5.06 28.48
N ARG A 498 50.45 5.70 27.30
CA ARG A 498 51.48 6.34 26.44
C ARG A 498 52.17 5.55 25.29
N VAL A 499 52.17 6.25 24.14
CA VAL A 499 53.13 6.27 22.99
C VAL A 499 53.26 4.97 22.18
N GLY A 500 53.25 4.93 20.84
CA GLY A 500 53.24 5.93 19.77
C GLY A 500 53.81 5.31 18.47
N ARG A 501 53.77 6.09 17.38
CA ARG A 501 54.51 5.97 16.10
C ARG A 501 54.04 4.98 15.02
N ASN A 502 53.50 5.56 13.94
CA ASN A 502 53.96 5.60 12.54
C ASN A 502 54.84 4.49 11.91
N PHE A 503 54.65 4.43 10.57
CA PHE A 503 55.35 3.75 9.46
C PHE A 503 54.69 2.41 9.07
N ASN A 504 54.27 2.15 7.82
CA ASN A 504 54.52 2.75 6.50
C ASN A 504 53.22 2.81 5.67
#